data_AF-A0A511XQV3-F1
#
_entry.id   AF-A0A511XQV3-F1
#
_cell.length_a   1.000
_cell.length_b   1.000
_cell.length_c   1.000
_cell.angle_alpha   90.00
_cell.angle_beta   90.00
_cell.angle_gamma   90.00
#
_symmetry.space_group_name_H-M   'P 1'
#
loop_
_entity.id
_entity.type
_entity.pdbx_description
1 polymer ?
#
loop_
_entity_poly.entity_id
_entity_poly.type
_entity_poly.pdbx_seq_one_letter_code
_entity_poly.pdbx_strand_id
1 'polypeptide(L)'
;MSIAKSVSSTLIGIAIAEWLIGSLEDPVERYLPRLATGVYAGVTIRNILQMTSGVAWNETYTDPASDRQRLLACQSAQQPGAILDLMVGLTRKAGHGGKWTYSTGETCVMGYLLHAASGRTLSDYLSEKLWRPLLVCSRMLTGGWTGLRRRLPG
;
A
#
# COMPACT_ATOMS: atom_id res chain seq x y z
N MET A 1 -6.61 10.82 0.37
CA MET A 1 -5.77 11.23 1.52
C MET A 1 -4.48 10.43 1.55
N SER A 2 -3.35 11.04 1.96
CA SER A 2 -1.99 10.48 1.82
C SER A 2 -1.58 9.51 2.96
N ILE A 3 -2.23 9.56 4.13
CA ILE A 3 -1.90 8.70 5.28
C ILE A 3 -1.97 7.21 4.95
N ALA A 4 -2.90 6.82 4.09
CA ALA A 4 -3.05 5.45 3.61
C ALA A 4 -1.77 4.90 2.93
N LYS A 5 -0.94 5.77 2.33
CA LYS A 5 0.32 5.38 1.69
C LYS A 5 1.37 4.99 2.72
N SER A 6 1.53 5.77 3.79
CA SER A 6 2.45 5.46 4.88
C SER A 6 2.04 4.16 5.57
N VAL A 7 0.74 3.99 5.83
CA VAL A 7 0.20 2.75 6.40
C VAL A 7 0.46 1.54 5.48
N SER A 8 0.21 1.67 4.17
CA SER A 8 0.47 0.59 3.21
C SER A 8 1.96 0.23 3.15
N SER A 9 2.85 1.23 3.21
CA SER A 9 4.31 1.02 3.22
C SER A 9 4.75 0.24 4.46
N THR A 10 4.20 0.56 5.64
CA THR A 10 4.45 -0.19 6.88
C THR A 10 3.98 -1.64 6.74
N LEU A 11 2.78 -1.87 6.17
CA LEU A 11 2.26 -3.22 5.96
C LEU A 11 3.11 -4.05 5.01
N ILE A 12 3.70 -3.44 3.97
CA ILE A 12 4.66 -4.12 3.09
C ILE A 12 5.89 -4.56 3.89
N GLY A 13 6.42 -3.69 4.76
CA GLY A 13 7.53 -4.04 5.65
C GLY A 13 7.20 -5.23 6.56
N ILE A 14 5.99 -5.27 7.12
CA ILE A 14 5.51 -6.40 7.93
C ILE A 14 5.40 -7.67 7.08
N ALA A 15 4.80 -7.59 5.88
CA ALA A 15 4.65 -8.74 5.00
C ALA A 15 6.00 -9.33 4.55
N ILE A 16 7.05 -8.51 4.42
CA ILE A 16 8.43 -8.98 4.21
C ILE A 16 8.95 -9.71 5.45
N ALA A 17 8.77 -9.15 6.65
CA ALA A 17 9.19 -9.80 7.90
C ALA A 17 8.47 -11.15 8.14
N GLU A 18 7.26 -11.31 7.59
CA GLU A 18 6.47 -12.55 7.63
C GLU A 18 6.75 -13.50 6.46
N TRP A 19 7.71 -13.18 5.58
CA TRP A 19 8.07 -13.96 4.39
C TRP A 19 6.92 -14.12 3.37
N LEU A 20 5.89 -13.30 3.46
CA LEU A 20 4.80 -13.23 2.48
C LEU A 20 5.25 -12.49 1.22
N ILE A 21 6.14 -11.51 1.38
CA ILE A 21 6.87 -10.83 0.31
C ILE A 21 8.34 -11.18 0.43
N GLY A 22 8.99 -11.57 -0.67
CA GLY A 22 10.37 -12.02 -0.65
C GLY A 22 11.34 -10.86 -0.42
N SER A 23 11.20 -9.80 -1.20
CA SER A 23 12.05 -8.61 -1.06
C SER A 23 11.41 -7.37 -1.71
N LEU A 24 12.03 -6.21 -1.46
CA LEU A 24 11.67 -4.97 -2.18
C LEU A 24 12.10 -4.98 -3.65
N GLU A 25 13.03 -5.86 -4.03
CA GLU A 25 13.48 -6.03 -5.42
C GLU A 25 12.60 -6.99 -6.21
N ASP A 26 11.64 -7.63 -5.55
CA ASP A 26 10.71 -8.51 -6.25
C ASP A 26 9.90 -7.70 -7.25
N PRO A 27 9.75 -8.20 -8.50
CA PRO A 27 8.88 -7.56 -9.48
C PRO A 27 7.43 -7.68 -9.01
N VAL A 28 6.65 -6.61 -9.19
CA VAL A 28 5.25 -6.55 -8.76
C VAL A 28 4.41 -7.65 -9.41
N GLU A 29 4.75 -8.05 -10.65
CA GLU A 29 4.05 -9.12 -11.37
C GLU A 29 4.18 -10.50 -10.71
N ARG A 30 5.18 -10.70 -9.84
CA ARG A 30 5.31 -11.92 -9.03
C ARG A 30 4.06 -12.15 -8.17
N TYR A 31 3.47 -11.07 -7.67
CA TYR A 31 2.30 -11.09 -6.80
C TYR A 31 1.01 -10.78 -7.56
N LEU A 32 1.12 -9.99 -8.63
CA LEU A 32 0.00 -9.55 -9.45
C LEU A 32 0.27 -9.91 -10.92
N PRO A 33 0.04 -11.18 -11.35
CA PRO A 33 0.36 -11.63 -12.71
C PRO A 33 -0.30 -10.81 -13.82
N ARG A 34 -1.43 -10.14 -13.54
CA ARG A 34 -2.08 -9.19 -14.46
C ARG A 34 -1.18 -8.03 -14.88
N LEU A 35 -0.20 -7.67 -14.05
CA LEU A 35 0.77 -6.61 -14.30
C LEU A 35 2.01 -7.07 -15.06
N ALA A 36 2.15 -8.38 -15.33
CA ALA A 36 3.27 -8.94 -16.10
C ALA A 36 3.31 -8.43 -17.54
N THR A 37 2.17 -7.97 -18.07
CA THR A 37 2.06 -7.37 -19.39
C THR A 37 1.98 -5.86 -19.28
N GLY A 38 2.69 -5.16 -20.16
CA GLY A 38 2.60 -3.70 -20.29
C GLY A 38 3.62 -2.94 -19.45
N VAL A 39 3.22 -1.78 -18.93
CA VAL A 39 4.17 -0.80 -18.36
C VAL A 39 4.74 -1.20 -17.00
N TYR A 40 4.11 -2.17 -16.33
CA TYR A 40 4.52 -2.66 -15.02
C TYR A 40 5.47 -3.86 -15.05
N ALA A 41 5.69 -4.47 -16.22
CA ALA A 41 6.63 -5.58 -16.36
C ALA A 41 8.03 -5.16 -15.89
N GLY A 42 8.56 -5.87 -14.89
CA GLY A 42 9.87 -5.58 -14.28
C GLY A 42 9.88 -4.41 -13.28
N VAL A 43 8.74 -3.78 -12.98
CA VAL A 43 8.64 -2.78 -11.90
C VAL A 43 8.76 -3.49 -10.56
N THR A 44 9.73 -3.08 -9.72
CA THR A 44 9.88 -3.66 -8.39
C THR A 44 8.92 -3.04 -7.37
N ILE A 45 8.70 -3.74 -6.26
CA ILE A 45 7.96 -3.20 -5.11
C ILE A 45 8.62 -1.89 -4.60
N ARG A 46 9.95 -1.81 -4.60
CA ARG A 46 10.70 -0.59 -4.27
C ARG A 46 10.29 0.58 -5.17
N ASN A 47 10.20 0.36 -6.48
CA ASN A 47 9.84 1.43 -7.41
C ASN A 47 8.45 1.99 -7.12
N ILE A 48 7.48 1.13 -6.80
CA ILE A 48 6.12 1.54 -6.44
C ILE A 48 6.11 2.33 -5.12
N LEU A 49 6.81 1.84 -4.09
CA LEU A 49 6.91 2.53 -2.80
C LEU A 49 7.56 3.91 -2.92
N GLN A 50 8.54 4.03 -3.79
CA GLN A 50 9.26 5.28 -4.04
C GLN A 50 8.58 6.18 -5.08
N MET A 51 7.49 5.73 -5.72
CA MET A 51 6.81 6.43 -6.82
C MET A 51 7.75 6.72 -8.00
N THR A 52 8.66 5.78 -8.28
CA THR A 52 9.68 5.83 -9.34
C THR A 52 9.50 4.71 -10.38
N SER A 53 8.28 4.18 -10.52
CA SER A 53 7.97 3.13 -11.52
C SER A 53 8.23 3.56 -12.97
N GLY A 54 8.19 4.86 -13.25
CA GLY A 54 8.28 5.40 -14.60
C GLY A 54 6.96 5.35 -15.37
N VAL A 55 5.85 4.99 -14.73
CA VAL A 55 4.51 5.00 -15.35
C VAL A 55 3.96 6.43 -15.42
N ALA A 56 3.37 6.78 -16.56
CA ALA A 56 2.69 8.06 -16.73
C ALA A 56 1.42 8.09 -15.87
N TRP A 57 1.26 9.16 -15.10
CA TRP A 57 0.09 9.36 -14.26
C TRP A 57 -0.27 10.84 -14.15
N ASN A 58 -1.54 11.16 -14.40
CA ASN A 58 -2.12 12.47 -14.17
C ASN A 58 -2.95 12.49 -12.86
N GLU A 59 -2.40 13.13 -11.83
CA GLU A 59 -3.01 13.28 -10.49
C GLU A 59 -3.88 14.55 -10.38
N THR A 60 -4.14 15.28 -11.46
CA THR A 60 -4.84 16.57 -11.42
C THR A 60 -6.31 16.39 -11.06
N TYR A 61 -6.68 16.68 -9.81
CA TYR A 61 -8.02 16.48 -9.28
C TYR A 61 -9.12 17.26 -10.01
N THR A 62 -8.77 18.44 -10.53
CA THR A 62 -9.69 19.35 -11.24
C THR A 62 -9.86 19.00 -12.71
N ASP A 63 -9.04 18.10 -13.25
CA ASP A 63 -9.09 17.68 -14.64
C ASP A 63 -9.98 16.43 -14.79
N PRO A 64 -11.14 16.53 -15.47
CA PRO A 64 -12.04 15.40 -15.70
C PRO A 64 -11.41 14.25 -16.51
N ALA A 65 -10.39 14.55 -17.32
CA ALA A 65 -9.68 13.57 -18.13
C ALA A 65 -8.49 12.92 -17.40
N SER A 66 -8.23 13.30 -16.15
CA SER A 66 -7.11 12.77 -15.38
C SER A 66 -7.26 11.28 -15.06
N ASP A 67 -6.12 10.59 -14.91
CA ASP A 67 -6.10 9.19 -14.45
C ASP A 67 -6.69 9.06 -13.05
N ARG A 68 -6.57 10.11 -12.23
CA ARG A 68 -7.23 10.17 -10.92
C ARG A 68 -8.75 10.11 -11.00
N GLN A 69 -9.37 10.76 -11.99
CA GLN A 69 -10.83 10.71 -12.22
C GLN A 69 -11.25 9.36 -12.83
N ARG A 70 -10.45 8.82 -13.75
CA ARG A 70 -10.66 7.45 -14.28
C ARG A 70 -10.61 6.40 -13.16
N LEU A 71 -9.65 6.53 -12.24
CA LEU A 71 -9.56 5.68 -11.05
C LEU A 71 -10.79 5.81 -10.14
N LEU A 72 -11.30 7.03 -9.95
CA LEU A 72 -12.51 7.25 -9.17
C LEU A 72 -13.71 6.53 -9.79
N ALA A 73 -13.85 6.60 -11.12
CA ALA A 73 -14.89 5.89 -11.84
C ALA A 73 -14.78 4.36 -11.65
N CYS A 74 -13.56 3.80 -11.73
CA CYS A 74 -13.35 2.38 -11.42
C CYS A 74 -13.74 2.01 -9.98
N GLN A 75 -13.42 2.87 -9.00
CA GLN A 75 -13.78 2.67 -7.60
C GLN A 75 -15.30 2.71 -7.40
N SER A 76 -15.99 3.65 -8.03
CA SER A 76 -17.45 3.79 -7.96
C SER A 76 -18.18 2.65 -8.66
N ALA A 77 -17.64 2.12 -9.76
CA ALA A 77 -18.23 1.00 -10.48
C ALA A 77 -18.14 -0.33 -9.71
N GLN A 78 -17.25 -0.41 -8.70
CA GLN A 78 -16.97 -1.59 -7.87
C GLN A 78 -16.73 -2.88 -8.66
N GLN A 79 -16.21 -2.77 -9.89
CA GLN A 79 -15.92 -3.91 -10.74
C GLN A 79 -14.57 -4.53 -10.34
N PRO A 80 -14.53 -5.84 -9.99
CA PRO A 80 -13.29 -6.51 -9.63
C PRO A 80 -12.24 -6.42 -10.75
N GLY A 81 -11.04 -5.95 -10.41
CA GLY A 81 -9.93 -5.86 -11.35
C GLY A 81 -9.88 -4.61 -12.22
N ALA A 82 -10.96 -3.83 -12.32
CA ALA A 82 -11.01 -2.64 -13.18
C ALA A 82 -9.91 -1.60 -12.87
N ILE A 83 -9.46 -1.52 -11.61
CA ILE A 83 -8.32 -0.67 -11.24
C ILE A 83 -7.02 -1.22 -11.83
N LEU A 84 -6.76 -2.53 -11.72
CA LEU A 84 -5.55 -3.12 -12.30
C LEU A 84 -5.56 -2.99 -13.83
N ASP A 85 -6.71 -3.18 -14.46
CA ASP A 85 -6.86 -3.05 -15.91
C ASP A 85 -6.60 -1.60 -16.36
N LEU A 86 -7.09 -0.61 -15.60
CA LEU A 86 -6.73 0.80 -15.79
C LEU A 86 -5.22 1.01 -15.71
N MET A 87 -4.56 0.46 -14.67
CA MET A 87 -3.12 0.64 -14.45
C MET A 87 -2.29 -0.02 -15.57
N VAL A 88 -2.67 -1.19 -16.06
CA VAL A 88 -2.00 -1.89 -17.17
C VAL A 88 -2.09 -1.08 -18.47
N GLY A 89 -3.22 -0.40 -18.70
CA GLY A 89 -3.45 0.43 -19.89
C GLY A 89 -2.75 1.80 -19.89
N LEU A 90 -1.97 2.13 -18.86
CA LEU A 90 -1.19 3.36 -18.82
C LEU A 90 0.04 3.28 -19.75
N THR A 91 0.67 4.43 -19.98
CA THR A 91 1.87 4.54 -20.83
C THR A 91 3.13 4.73 -20.00
N ARG A 92 4.29 4.42 -20.58
CA ARG A 92 5.58 4.61 -19.93
C ARG A 92 6.07 6.04 -20.15
N LYS A 93 6.49 6.71 -19.08
CA LYS A 93 7.07 8.06 -19.08
C LYS A 93 8.58 8.06 -18.90
N ALA A 94 9.13 7.07 -18.18
CA ALA A 94 10.56 6.91 -17.92
C ALA A 94 10.91 5.43 -17.66
N GLY A 95 12.21 5.11 -17.57
CA GLY A 95 12.67 3.83 -17.07
C GLY A 95 12.35 3.61 -15.58
N HIS A 96 12.33 2.35 -15.14
CA HIS A 96 12.13 1.98 -13.75
C HIS A 96 13.23 2.54 -12.86
N GLY A 97 12.87 3.03 -11.68
CA GLY A 97 13.80 3.73 -10.78
C GLY A 97 14.18 5.13 -11.24
N GLY A 98 13.58 5.62 -12.33
CA GLY A 98 13.85 6.93 -12.90
C GLY A 98 13.06 8.04 -12.22
N LYS A 99 12.26 8.77 -13.00
CA LYS A 99 11.60 9.99 -12.56
C LYS A 99 10.49 9.72 -11.54
N TRP A 100 10.53 10.46 -10.44
CA TRP A 100 9.47 10.48 -9.45
C TRP A 100 8.15 11.02 -10.04
N THR A 101 7.07 10.25 -9.89
CA THR A 101 5.70 10.62 -10.31
C THR A 101 4.71 10.12 -9.27
N TYR A 102 4.17 11.04 -8.46
CA TYR A 102 3.18 10.67 -7.44
C TYR A 102 1.93 10.05 -8.07
N SER A 103 1.56 8.85 -7.61
CA SER A 103 0.41 8.11 -8.12
C SER A 103 -0.47 7.52 -7.02
N THR A 104 -1.73 7.96 -6.99
CA THR A 104 -2.78 7.31 -6.20
C THR A 104 -3.11 5.91 -6.73
N GLY A 105 -3.01 5.68 -8.05
CA GLY A 105 -3.22 4.37 -8.65
C GLY A 105 -2.21 3.33 -8.13
N GLU A 106 -0.95 3.70 -7.98
CA GLU A 106 0.10 2.84 -7.43
C GLU A 106 -0.12 2.49 -5.96
N THR A 107 -0.82 3.35 -5.22
CA THR A 107 -1.27 3.01 -3.87
C THR A 107 -2.32 1.90 -3.88
N CYS A 108 -3.22 1.90 -4.85
CA CYS A 108 -4.16 0.80 -5.03
C CYS A 108 -3.43 -0.50 -5.43
N VAL A 109 -2.41 -0.41 -6.29
CA VAL A 109 -1.57 -1.57 -6.65
C VAL A 109 -0.92 -2.19 -5.41
N MET A 110 -0.37 -1.38 -4.49
CA MET A 110 0.15 -1.89 -3.20
C MET A 110 -0.92 -2.60 -2.38
N GLY A 111 -2.15 -2.09 -2.35
CA GLY A 111 -3.27 -2.74 -1.67
C GLY A 111 -3.62 -4.11 -2.27
N TYR A 112 -3.64 -4.22 -3.61
CA TYR A 112 -3.82 -5.50 -4.30
C TYR A 112 -2.66 -6.46 -4.01
N LEU A 113 -1.43 -5.97 -3.99
CA LEU A 113 -0.26 -6.78 -3.71
C LEU A 113 -0.31 -7.36 -2.29
N LEU A 114 -0.64 -6.53 -1.29
CA LEU A 114 -0.82 -6.98 0.10
C LEU A 114 -1.91 -8.04 0.20
N HIS A 115 -3.05 -7.81 -0.46
CA HIS A 115 -4.14 -8.79 -0.50
C HIS A 115 -3.70 -10.12 -1.12
N ALA A 116 -2.99 -10.08 -2.25
CA ALA A 116 -2.51 -11.27 -2.94
C ALA A 116 -1.45 -12.02 -2.12
N ALA A 117 -0.52 -11.31 -1.49
CA ALA A 117 0.54 -11.90 -0.68
C ALA A 117 0.02 -12.50 0.63
N SER A 118 -0.94 -11.85 1.29
CA SER A 118 -1.43 -12.28 2.61
C SER A 118 -2.67 -13.18 2.56
N GLY A 119 -3.41 -13.21 1.44
CA GLY A 119 -4.69 -13.89 1.31
C GLY A 119 -5.81 -13.29 2.19
N ARG A 120 -5.64 -12.06 2.68
CA ARG A 120 -6.54 -11.39 3.63
C ARG A 120 -7.01 -10.06 3.08
N THR A 121 -8.14 -9.55 3.55
CA THR A 121 -8.52 -8.17 3.23
C THR A 121 -7.50 -7.20 3.81
N LEU A 122 -7.30 -6.05 3.16
CA LEU A 122 -6.37 -5.04 3.66
C LEU A 122 -6.76 -4.55 5.07
N SER A 123 -8.07 -4.47 5.35
CA SER A 123 -8.60 -4.08 6.66
C SER A 123 -8.25 -5.09 7.74
N ASP A 124 -8.40 -6.39 7.47
CA ASP A 124 -8.09 -7.44 8.44
C ASP A 124 -6.59 -7.51 8.71
N TYR A 125 -5.78 -7.44 7.65
CA TYR A 125 -4.32 -7.45 7.78
C TYR A 125 -3.82 -6.23 8.56
N LEU A 126 -4.34 -5.03 8.25
CA LEU A 126 -4.04 -3.80 8.99
C LEU A 126 -4.42 -3.91 10.48
N SER A 127 -5.64 -4.40 10.74
CA SER A 127 -6.18 -4.51 12.09
C SER A 127 -5.31 -5.44 12.95
N GLU A 128 -4.98 -6.62 12.42
CA GLU A 128 -4.19 -7.61 13.12
C GLU A 128 -2.74 -7.16 13.35
N LYS A 129 -2.09 -6.64 12.30
CA LYS A 129 -0.64 -6.45 12.30
C LYS A 129 -0.19 -5.10 12.83
N LEU A 130 -1.03 -4.07 12.73
CA LEU A 130 -0.64 -2.71 13.13
C LEU A 130 -1.58 -2.13 14.18
N TRP A 131 -2.89 -2.14 13.94
CA TRP A 131 -3.83 -1.41 14.79
C TRP A 131 -3.96 -2.02 16.19
N ARG A 132 -4.21 -3.33 16.29
CA ARG A 132 -4.35 -4.02 17.58
C ARG A 132 -3.06 -3.95 18.42
N PRO A 133 -1.85 -4.21 17.88
CA PRO A 133 -0.61 -4.07 18.65
C PRO A 133 -0.37 -2.66 19.20
N LEU A 134 -0.65 -1.62 18.40
CA LEU A 134 -0.49 -0.22 18.85
C LEU A 134 -1.43 0.13 20.01
N LEU A 135 -2.66 -0.38 20.00
CA LEU A 135 -3.62 -0.17 21.10
C LEU A 135 -3.19 -0.87 22.40
N VAL A 136 -2.56 -2.06 22.30
CA VAL A 136 -1.99 -2.75 23.47
C VAL A 136 -0.85 -1.94 24.07
N CYS A 137 0.02 -1.37 23.24
CA CYS A 137 1.12 -0.51 23.68
C CYS A 137 0.60 0.79 24.33
N SER A 138 -0.42 1.43 23.74
CA SER A 138 -1.07 2.61 24.35
C SER A 138 -1.62 2.29 25.74
N ARG A 139 -2.22 1.12 25.94
CA ARG A 139 -2.77 0.71 27.25
C ARG A 139 -1.67 0.44 28.28
N MET A 140 -0.50 -0.04 27.88
CA MET A 140 0.66 -0.16 28.77
C MET A 140 1.20 1.21 29.18
N LEU A 141 1.24 2.19 28.27
CA LEU A 141 1.74 3.54 28.54
C LEU A 141 0.79 4.36 29.42
N THR A 142 -0.53 4.16 29.29
CA THR A 142 -1.54 4.85 30.13
C THR A 142 -1.93 4.08 31.39
N GLY A 143 -1.43 2.85 31.57
CA GLY A 143 -1.89 1.87 32.57
C GLY A 143 -0.99 1.70 33.81
N GLY A 144 -0.16 2.68 34.16
CA GLY A 144 0.84 2.53 35.23
C GLY A 144 1.08 3.77 36.09
N TRP A 145 0.02 4.40 36.63
CA TRP A 145 0.16 5.48 37.63
C TRP A 145 -0.90 5.45 38.75
N THR A 146 -1.46 4.28 39.07
CA THR A 146 -2.48 4.14 40.14
C THR A 146 -2.22 2.97 41.09
N GLY A 147 -1.00 2.43 41.13
CA GLY A 147 -0.67 1.22 41.91
C GLY A 147 0.32 1.37 43.08
N LEU A 148 0.83 2.56 43.39
CA LEU A 148 1.90 2.73 44.40
C LEU A 148 1.54 3.72 45.51
N ARG A 149 0.41 3.53 46.19
CA ARG A 149 0.22 4.07 47.54
C ARG A 149 -0.48 3.06 48.43
N ARG A 150 0.29 2.58 49.42
CA ARG A 150 -0.07 1.98 50.73
C ARG A 150 0.46 0.57 50.90
N ARG A 151 1.64 0.50 51.52
CA ARG A 151 1.94 -0.35 52.69
C ARG A 151 3.26 0.16 53.27
N LEU A 152 3.17 1.03 54.27
CA LEU A 152 4.22 1.16 55.29
C LEU A 152 3.66 0.56 56.58
N PRO A 153 4.43 -0.27 57.31
CA PRO A 153 3.98 -0.91 58.54
C PRO A 153 4.06 0.10 59.70
N GLY A 154 3.05 0.06 60.56
CA GLY A 154 3.02 0.64 61.89
C GLY A 154 2.39 -0.38 62.84
#